data_AF-A0A920VH38-F1
#
_entry.id   AF-A0A920VH38-F1
#
_cell.length_a   1.000
_cell.length_b   1.000
_cell.length_c   1.000
_cell.angle_alpha   90.00
_cell.angle_beta   90.00
_cell.angle_gamma   90.00
#
_symmetry.space_group_name_H-M   'P 1'
#
loop_
_entity.id
_entity.type
_entity.pdbx_description
1 polymer ?
#
loop_
_entity_poly.entity_id
_entity_poly.type
_entity_poly.pdbx_seq_one_letter_code
_entity_poly.pdbx_strand_id
1 'polypeptide(L)'
;MAENDTTPPTASPPLKGLRVLDIATFVAAPFAGPFLAEFGADVIKIEKPVIGDSLRKLGADSGTEDTYFWINEARNKKCITLDLKMPKGAEIFRQMIREPIS
;
A
#
# COMPACT_ATOMS: atom_id res chain seq x y z
N MET A 1 -16.81 32.58 -28.78
CA MET A 1 -16.09 32.35 -27.52
C MET A 1 -15.50 30.96 -27.65
N ALA A 2 -14.18 30.84 -27.85
CA ALA A 2 -13.54 29.56 -28.12
C ALA A 2 -13.44 28.75 -26.80
N GLU A 3 -13.88 27.49 -26.84
CA GLU A 3 -13.59 26.50 -25.80
C GLU A 3 -12.08 26.28 -25.76
N ASN A 4 -11.43 26.73 -24.68
CA ASN A 4 -10.09 26.26 -24.37
C ASN A 4 -10.24 24.84 -23.81
N ASP A 5 -9.83 23.87 -24.61
CA ASP A 5 -9.60 22.49 -24.20
C ASP A 5 -8.48 22.50 -23.14
N THR A 6 -8.87 22.51 -21.87
CA THR A 6 -7.97 22.60 -20.71
C THR A 6 -7.52 21.23 -20.22
N THR A 7 -7.68 20.18 -21.04
CA THR A 7 -7.28 18.83 -20.64
C THR A 7 -5.79 18.83 -20.31
N PRO A 8 -5.39 18.70 -19.03
CA PRO A 8 -3.98 18.71 -18.67
C PRO A 8 -3.30 17.54 -19.38
N PRO A 9 -2.04 17.71 -19.83
CA PRO A 9 -1.32 16.60 -20.44
C PRO A 9 -1.36 15.40 -19.50
N THR A 10 -1.71 14.23 -20.03
CA THR A 10 -1.69 12.94 -19.34
C THR A 10 -0.25 12.54 -19.04
N ALA A 11 0.41 13.32 -18.18
CA ALA A 11 1.73 13.02 -17.68
C ALA A 11 1.65 11.70 -16.90
N SER A 12 2.63 10.83 -17.13
CA SER A 12 2.74 9.61 -16.33
C SER A 12 2.86 9.99 -14.84
N PRO A 13 2.20 9.24 -13.93
CA PRO A 13 2.31 9.50 -12.50
C PRO A 13 3.78 9.56 -12.05
N PRO A 14 4.14 10.47 -11.13
CA PRO A 14 5.53 10.77 -10.83
C PRO A 14 6.31 9.62 -10.19
N LEU A 15 5.63 8.63 -9.61
CA LEU A 15 6.24 7.42 -9.04
C LEU A 15 5.93 6.16 -9.87
N LYS A 16 5.45 6.32 -11.11
CA LYS A 16 5.24 5.18 -12.02
C LYS A 16 6.56 4.40 -12.19
N GLY A 17 6.48 3.08 -12.07
CA GLY A 17 7.65 2.20 -12.15
C GLY A 17 8.44 2.10 -10.84
N LEU A 18 7.93 2.64 -9.73
CA LEU A 18 8.44 2.36 -8.39
C LEU A 18 7.60 1.26 -7.74
N ARG A 19 8.26 0.31 -7.06
CA ARG A 19 7.62 -0.68 -6.19
C ARG A 19 8.00 -0.40 -4.74
N VAL A 20 7.03 -0.43 -3.84
CA VAL A 20 7.23 -0.20 -2.40
C VAL A 20 6.73 -1.41 -1.62
N LEU A 21 7.60 -2.01 -0.82
CA LEU A 21 7.22 -3.06 0.12
C LEU A 21 7.01 -2.44 1.50
N ASP A 22 5.76 -2.28 1.90
CA ASP A 22 5.38 -1.66 3.17
C ASP A 22 5.22 -2.72 4.27
N ILE A 23 6.28 -2.88 5.06
CA ILE A 23 6.33 -3.73 6.26
C ILE A 23 6.09 -2.94 7.55
N ALA A 24 5.73 -1.66 7.46
CA ALA A 24 5.49 -0.84 8.63
C ALA A 24 4.21 -1.27 9.35
N THR A 25 4.02 -0.87 10.60
CA THR A 25 2.81 -1.19 11.35
C THR A 25 2.23 0.02 12.05
N PHE A 26 0.93 -0.01 12.30
CA PHE A 26 0.20 1.02 13.03
C PHE A 26 0.07 2.32 12.22
N VAL A 27 0.35 3.50 12.81
CA VAL A 27 -0.06 4.77 12.20
C VAL A 27 1.07 5.46 11.42
N ALA A 28 2.18 5.80 12.07
CA ALA A 28 3.10 6.81 11.54
C ALA A 28 3.76 6.44 10.20
N ALA A 29 4.31 5.24 10.09
CA ALA A 29 5.02 4.81 8.89
C ALA A 29 4.08 4.31 7.77
N PRO A 30 3.02 3.53 8.04
CA PRO A 30 2.07 3.12 7.00
C PRO A 30 1.35 4.29 6.33
N PHE A 31 1.13 5.39 7.05
CA PHE A 31 0.49 6.61 6.52
C PHE A 31 1.11 7.15 5.22
N ALA A 32 2.41 6.94 4.99
CA ALA A 32 3.06 7.35 3.74
C ALA A 32 2.62 6.51 2.52
N GLY A 33 2.26 5.24 2.73
CA GLY A 33 1.98 4.26 1.67
C GLY A 33 0.93 4.71 0.67
N PRO A 34 -0.27 5.15 1.10
CA PRO A 34 -1.31 5.63 0.19
C PRO A 34 -0.89 6.77 -0.72
N PHE A 35 -0.11 7.73 -0.21
CA PHE A 35 0.36 8.86 -1.02
C PHE A 35 1.35 8.39 -2.11
N LEU A 36 2.22 7.43 -1.78
CA LEU A 36 3.12 6.82 -2.77
C LEU A 36 2.31 6.12 -3.86
N ALA A 37 1.25 5.40 -3.48
CA ALA A 37 0.37 4.71 -4.42
C ALA A 37 -0.46 5.69 -5.28
N GLU A 38 -0.99 6.77 -4.70
CA GLU A 38 -1.68 7.85 -5.42
C GLU A 38 -0.80 8.51 -6.48
N PHE A 39 0.50 8.61 -6.21
CA PHE A 39 1.49 9.10 -7.15
C PHE A 39 2.01 8.02 -8.12
N GLY A 40 1.44 6.81 -8.10
CA GLY A 40 1.62 5.77 -9.11
C GLY A 40 2.64 4.68 -8.77
N ALA A 41 3.12 4.60 -7.53
CA ALA A 41 3.93 3.47 -7.09
C ALA A 41 3.07 2.21 -6.89
N ASP A 42 3.63 1.03 -7.17
CA ASP A 42 3.02 -0.25 -6.78
C ASP A 42 3.36 -0.55 -5.31
N VAL A 43 2.44 -0.19 -4.41
CA VAL A 43 2.62 -0.35 -2.96
C VAL A 43 2.00 -1.66 -2.50
N ILE A 44 2.84 -2.52 -1.94
CA ILE A 44 2.43 -3.82 -1.38
C ILE A 44 2.58 -3.76 0.14
N LYS A 45 1.46 -3.68 0.84
CA LYS A 45 1.39 -3.84 2.29
C LYS A 45 1.59 -5.31 2.66
N ILE A 46 2.57 -5.57 3.50
CA ILE A 46 2.85 -6.90 4.03
C ILE A 46 2.45 -6.93 5.50
N GLU A 47 1.58 -7.86 5.83
CA GLU A 47 1.00 -7.97 7.17
C GLU A 47 1.23 -9.34 7.79
N LYS A 48 1.05 -9.42 9.11
CA LYS A 48 1.10 -10.70 9.82
C LYS A 48 -0.08 -11.57 9.38
N PRO A 49 0.12 -12.87 9.08
CA PRO A 49 -0.98 -13.78 8.83
C PRO A 49 -1.99 -13.81 9.98
N VAL A 50 -3.27 -13.94 9.66
CA VAL A 50 -4.42 -14.02 10.58
C VAL A 50 -4.70 -12.72 11.36
N ILE A 51 -3.69 -12.08 11.92
CA ILE A 51 -3.84 -10.91 12.81
C ILE A 51 -3.88 -9.60 12.01
N GLY A 52 -3.14 -9.53 10.90
CA GLY A 52 -2.97 -8.31 10.12
C GLY A 52 -2.18 -7.22 10.85
N ASP A 53 -2.30 -5.99 10.37
CA ASP A 53 -1.89 -4.78 11.09
C ASP A 53 -2.84 -4.49 12.26
N SER A 54 -2.30 -4.01 13.39
CA SER A 54 -3.12 -3.58 14.53
C SER A 54 -4.02 -2.38 14.19
N LEU A 55 -3.67 -1.59 13.17
CA LEU A 55 -4.49 -0.50 12.68
C LEU A 55 -5.87 -0.96 12.16
N ARG A 56 -5.99 -2.21 11.66
CA ARG A 56 -7.26 -2.79 11.18
C ARG A 56 -8.41 -2.63 12.16
N LYS A 57 -8.10 -2.65 13.45
CA LYS A 57 -9.05 -2.64 14.57
C LYS A 57 -9.17 -1.27 15.27
N LEU A 58 -8.49 -0.24 14.76
CA LEU A 58 -8.48 1.08 15.39
C LEU A 58 -9.61 1.97 14.87
N GLY A 59 -10.33 2.63 15.78
CA GLY A 59 -11.31 3.65 15.42
C GLY A 59 -12.70 3.08 15.15
N ALA A 60 -13.50 3.86 14.43
CA ALA A 60 -14.91 3.55 14.22
C ALA A 60 -15.11 2.37 13.26
N ASP A 61 -16.08 1.53 13.59
CA ASP A 61 -16.58 0.45 12.74
C ASP A 61 -17.11 1.03 11.43
N SER A 62 -16.76 0.40 10.31
CA SER A 62 -17.24 0.76 8.97
C SER A 62 -18.51 0.01 8.54
N GLY A 63 -18.97 -0.96 9.35
CA GLY A 63 -19.99 -1.94 8.96
C GLY A 63 -19.43 -3.09 8.12
N THR A 64 -18.10 -3.22 8.05
CA THR A 64 -17.39 -4.34 7.39
C THR A 64 -16.40 -4.98 8.36
N GLU A 65 -15.58 -5.92 7.89
CA GLU A 65 -14.53 -6.54 8.72
C GLU A 65 -13.46 -5.55 9.19
N ASP A 66 -13.21 -4.48 8.43
CA ASP A 66 -12.18 -3.49 8.71
C ASP A 66 -12.76 -2.14 9.20
N THR A 67 -12.00 -1.40 10.01
CA THR A 67 -12.38 -0.04 10.48
C THR A 67 -12.18 1.03 9.40
N TYR A 68 -12.81 2.19 9.57
CA TYR A 68 -12.59 3.35 8.68
C TYR A 68 -11.13 3.81 8.62
N PHE A 69 -10.38 3.70 9.73
CA PHE A 69 -8.95 4.01 9.73
C PHE A 69 -8.19 3.12 8.76
N TRP A 70 -8.48 1.82 8.80
CA TRP A 70 -7.83 0.88 7.91
C TRP A 70 -8.23 1.08 6.46
N ILE A 71 -9.52 1.27 6.17
CA ILE A 71 -9.97 1.51 4.79
C ILE A 71 -9.26 2.72 4.19
N ASN A 72 -9.13 3.81 4.95
CA ASN A 72 -8.41 4.99 4.52
C ASN A 72 -6.90 4.74 4.34
N GLU A 73 -6.30 3.95 5.22
CA GLU A 73 -4.86 3.66 5.19
C GLU A 73 -4.50 2.61 4.14
N ALA A 74 -5.38 1.66 3.83
CA ALA A 74 -5.16 0.60 2.86
C ALA A 74 -5.43 1.03 1.41
N ARG A 75 -6.05 2.21 1.22
CA ARG A 75 -6.42 2.70 -0.12
C ARG A 75 -5.23 2.68 -1.08
N ASN A 76 -5.49 2.27 -2.31
CA ASN A 76 -4.52 2.16 -3.41
C ASN A 76 -3.35 1.18 -3.17
N LYS A 77 -3.29 0.48 -2.03
CA LYS A 77 -2.29 -0.56 -1.75
C LYS A 77 -2.83 -1.94 -2.06
N LYS A 78 -1.95 -2.83 -2.53
CA LYS A 78 -2.19 -4.28 -2.51
C LYS A 78 -1.81 -4.81 -1.15
N CYS A 79 -2.59 -5.70 -0.56
CA CYS A 79 -2.30 -6.28 0.75
C CYS A 79 -2.04 -7.78 0.63
N ILE A 80 -0.95 -8.24 1.24
CA ILE A 80 -0.62 -9.66 1.39
C ILE A 80 -0.27 -9.98 2.85
N THR A 81 -0.34 -11.25 3.20
CA THR A 81 0.16 -11.73 4.49
C THR A 81 1.46 -12.52 4.31
N LEU A 82 2.43 -12.27 5.18
CA LEU A 82 3.71 -12.99 5.20
C LEU A 82 4.30 -12.97 6.60
N ASP A 83 4.61 -14.15 7.15
CA ASP A 83 5.29 -14.22 8.44
C ASP A 83 6.81 -14.06 8.27
N LEU A 84 7.31 -12.85 8.45
CA LEU A 84 8.73 -12.51 8.37
C LEU A 84 9.59 -13.14 9.48
N LYS A 85 8.98 -13.70 10.53
CA LYS A 85 9.72 -14.42 11.58
C LYS A 85 10.08 -15.84 11.15
N MET A 86 9.35 -16.41 10.18
CA MET A 86 9.64 -17.73 9.66
C MET A 86 10.78 -17.65 8.64
N PRO A 87 11.75 -18.58 8.65
CA PRO A 87 12.84 -18.58 7.67
C PRO A 87 12.36 -18.53 6.23
N LYS A 88 11.28 -19.27 5.92
CA LYS A 88 10.63 -19.26 4.60
C LYS A 88 10.01 -17.90 4.25
N GLY A 89 9.37 -17.23 5.21
CA GLY A 89 8.79 -15.91 4.97
C GLY A 89 9.85 -14.84 4.74
N ALA A 90 10.94 -14.88 5.52
CA ALA A 90 12.10 -14.02 5.27
C ALA A 90 12.74 -14.26 3.89
N GLU A 91 12.79 -15.52 3.44
CA GLU A 91 13.29 -15.84 2.10
C GLU A 91 12.40 -15.30 0.99
N ILE A 92 11.09 -15.51 1.08
CA ILE A 92 10.11 -14.94 0.12
C ILE A 92 10.24 -13.41 0.07
N PHE A 93 10.36 -12.74 1.22
CA PHE A 93 10.52 -11.30 1.26
C PHE A 93 11.81 -10.84 0.55
N ARG A 94 12.92 -11.55 0.74
CA ARG A 94 14.18 -11.27 0.01
C ARG A 94 14.05 -11.51 -1.50
N GLN A 95 13.21 -12.44 -1.92
CA GLN A 95 12.92 -12.65 -3.34
C GLN A 95 12.12 -11.48 -3.91
N MET A 96 11.09 -11.00 -3.20
CA MET A 96 10.30 -9.83 -3.58
C MET A 96 11.16 -8.57 -3.73
N ILE A 97 12.18 -8.38 -2.88
CA ILE A 97 13.13 -7.26 -2.97
C ILE A 97 13.98 -7.33 -4.25
N ARG A 98 14.36 -8.54 -4.68
CA ARG A 98 15.22 -8.74 -5.85
C ARG A 98 14.46 -8.78 -7.17
N GLU A 99 13.15 -8.99 -7.11
CA GLU A 99 12.31 -9.09 -8.30
C GLU A 99 12.34 -7.76 -9.07
N PRO A 100 12.69 -7.78 -10.37
CA PRO A 100 12.70 -6.57 -11.18
C PRO A 100 11.30 -5.98 -11.28
N ILE A 101 11.25 -4.65 -11.33
CA ILE A 101 9.99 -3.93 -11.53
C ILE A 101 9.62 -4.07 -13.01
N SER A 102 8.42 -4.61 -13.26
CA SER A 102 7.83 -4.79 -14.60
C SER A 102 7.37 -3.47 -15.21
#